data_AF-A0A8T5DJ35-F1
#
_entry.id   AF-A0A8T5DJ35-F1
#
_cell.length_a   1.000
_cell.length_b   1.000
_cell.length_c   1.000
_cell.angle_alpha   90.00
_cell.angle_beta   90.00
_cell.angle_gamma   90.00
#
_symmetry.space_group_name_H-M   'P 1'
#
loop_
_entity.id
_entity.type
_entity.pdbx_description
1 polymer ?
#
loop_
_entity_poly.entity_id
_entity_poly.type
_entity_poly.pdbx_seq_one_letter_code
_entity_poly.pdbx_strand_id
1 'polypeptide(L)' 'MKQVFTISLEESTVQKIRDQTRNSSFRNKSHLVEVAILKFLEGEDGIY' A
#
# COMPACT_ATOMS: atom_id res chain seq x y z
N MET A 1 -8.31 -12.64 8.83
CA MET A 1 -7.74 -11.83 9.94
C MET A 1 -6.61 -10.97 9.38
N LYS A 2 -6.48 -9.73 9.81
CA LYS A 2 -5.35 -8.87 9.40
C LYS A 2 -4.24 -8.93 10.45
N GLN A 3 -2.99 -9.01 10.00
CA GLN A 3 -1.80 -8.96 10.86
C GLN A 3 -1.15 -7.59 10.78
N VAL A 4 -0.63 -7.09 11.91
CA VAL A 4 0.13 -5.83 11.92
C VAL A 4 1.55 -6.09 11.46
N PHE A 5 2.00 -5.33 10.47
CA PHE A 5 3.35 -5.41 9.93
C PHE A 5 4.00 -4.02 9.97
N THR A 6 5.13 -3.92 10.66
CA THR A 6 5.87 -2.67 10.85
C THR A 6 7.08 -2.67 9.94
N ILE A 7 7.26 -1.58 9.17
CA ILE A 7 8.40 -1.39 8.26
C ILE A 7 8.95 0.02 8.37
N SER A 8 10.23 0.15 8.06
CA SER A 8 10.87 1.44 7.82
C SER A 8 10.78 1.76 6.33
N LEU A 9 10.42 3.00 6.01
CA LEU A 9 10.33 3.52 4.65
C LEU A 9 10.99 4.90 4.60
N GLU A 10 11.52 5.25 3.44
CA GLU A 10 11.97 6.60 3.15
C GLU A 10 10.85 7.62 3.41
N GLU A 11 11.19 8.74 4.07
CA GLU A 11 10.23 9.79 4.43
C GLU A 11 9.47 10.32 3.20
N SER A 12 10.19 10.46 2.07
CA SER A 12 9.60 10.89 0.80
C SER A 12 8.51 9.93 0.30
N THR A 13 8.65 8.62 0.56
CA THR A 13 7.66 7.60 0.21
C THR A 13 6.44 7.68 1.15
N VAL A 14 6.67 7.87 2.45
CA VAL A 14 5.59 8.06 3.44
C VAL A 14 4.74 9.29 3.09
N GLN A 15 5.39 10.37 2.65
CA GLN A 15 4.70 11.59 2.24
C GLN A 15 3.81 11.36 1.01
N LYS A 16 4.32 10.66 -0.02
CA LYS A 16 3.52 10.28 -1.20
C LYS A 16 2.30 9.43 -0.83
N ILE A 17 2.46 8.45 0.06
CA ILE A 17 1.35 7.62 0.56
C ILE A 17 0.29 8.51 1.25
N ARG A 18 0.73 9.47 2.07
CA ARG A 18 -0.17 10.39 2.77
C ARG A 18 -0.95 11.26 1.81
N ASP A 19 -0.30 11.80 0.78
CA ASP A 19 -0.93 12.67 -0.21
C ASP A 19 -1.94 11.90 -1.07
N GLN A 20 -1.58 10.67 -1.48
CA GLN A 20 -2.51 9.78 -2.20
C GLN A 20 -3.72 9.39 -1.35
N THR A 21 -3.53 9.14 -0.06
CA THR A 21 -4.65 8.80 0.85
C THR A 21 -5.65 9.97 0.97
N ARG A 22 -5.18 11.22 0.89
CA ARG A 22 -6.05 12.42 0.98
C ARG A 22 -6.88 12.66 -0.28
N ASN A 23 -6.36 12.28 -1.44
CA ASN A 23 -6.94 12.61 -2.74
C ASN A 23 -7.68 11.44 -3.40
N SER A 24 -7.92 10.35 -2.67
CA SER A 24 -8.45 9.10 -3.23
C SER A 24 -9.57 8.50 -2.38
N SER A 25 -10.18 7.44 -2.89
CA SER A 25 -11.18 6.62 -2.21
C SER A 25 -10.60 5.68 -1.13
N PHE A 26 -9.30 5.78 -0.81
CA PHE A 26 -8.69 4.93 0.21
C PHE A 26 -9.09 5.39 1.63
N ARG A 27 -9.57 4.45 2.44
CA ARG A 27 -10.02 4.70 3.81
C ARG A 27 -8.91 5.19 4.75
N ASN A 28 -7.70 4.68 4.57
CA ASN A 28 -6.51 5.01 5.36
C ASN A 28 -5.23 4.53 4.65
N LYS A 29 -4.06 4.83 5.24
CA LYS A 29 -2.75 4.43 4.71
C LYS A 29 -2.62 2.91 4.56
N SER A 30 -3.10 2.15 5.55
CA SER A 30 -3.01 0.69 5.54
C SER A 30 -3.79 0.08 4.38
N HIS A 31 -4.97 0.61 4.07
CA HIS A 31 -5.79 0.15 2.94
C HIS A 31 -5.10 0.42 1.59
N LEU A 32 -4.47 1.59 1.43
CA LEU A 32 -3.70 1.90 0.23
C LEU A 32 -2.55 0.90 0.05
N VAL A 33 -1.75 0.70 1.10
CA VAL A 33 -0.59 -0.21 1.06
C VAL A 33 -1.02 -1.66 0.81
N GLU A 34 -2.12 -2.10 1.44
CA GLU A 34 -2.69 -3.44 1.20
C GLU A 34 -3.08 -3.64 -0.27
N VAL A 35 -3.80 -2.69 -0.87
CA VAL A 35 -4.18 -2.78 -2.29
C VAL A 35 -2.96 -2.74 -3.21
N ALA A 36 -1.95 -1.92 -2.88
CA ALA A 36 -0.72 -1.86 -3.67
C ALA A 36 0.05 -3.20 -3.62
N ILE A 37 0.16 -3.81 -2.44
CA ILE A 37 0.80 -5.13 -2.27
C ILE A 37 0.00 -6.21 -2.99
N LEU A 38 -1.33 -6.24 -2.86
CA LEU A 38 -2.16 -7.22 -3.57
C LEU A 38 -1.99 -7.10 -5.08
N LYS A 39 -2.03 -5.89 -5.65
CA LYS A 39 -1.80 -5.67 -7.08
C LYS A 39 -0.40 -6.07 -7.53
N PHE A 40 0.60 -5.82 -6.68
CA PHE A 40 1.97 -6.24 -6.94
C PHE A 40 2.06 -7.77 -7.03
N LEU A 41 1.48 -8.49 -6.06
CA LEU A 41 1.46 -9.95 -6.00
C LEU A 41 0.59 -10.58 -7.11
N GLU A 42 -0.58 -9.99 -7.42
CA GLU A 42 -1.41 -10.42 -8.55
C GLU A 42 -0.68 -10.30 -9.89
N GLY A 43 0.20 -9.31 -10.02
CA GLY A 43 1.09 -9.16 -11.18
C GLY A 43 2.21 -10.20 -11.23
N GLU A 44 2.60 -10.78 -10.09
CA GLU A 44 3.57 -11.88 -10.01
C GLU A 44 2.93 -13.25 -10.30
N ASP A 45 1.67 -13.46 -9.89
CA ASP A 45 0.90 -14.69 -10.17
C ASP A 45 0.39 -14.77 -11.64
N GLY A 46 0.53 -13.70 -12.43
CA GLY A 46 0.15 -13.62 -13.83
C GLY A 46 1.21 -14.11 -14.84
N ILE A 47 2.31 -14.70 -14.38
CA ILE A 47 3.32 -15.35 -15.22
C ILE A 47 3.60 -16.76 -14.67
N TYR A 48 2.72 -17.71 -15.00
CA TYR A 48 2.99 -19.05 -15.56
C TYR A 48 1.67 -19.75 -15.90
#